data_AF-A0A654U546-F1
#
_entry.id   AF-A0A654U546-F1
#
_cell.length_a   1.000
_cell.length_b   1.000
_cell.length_c   1.000
_cell.angle_alpha   90.00
_cell.angle_beta   90.00
_cell.angle_gamma   90.00
#
_symmetry.space_group_name_H-M   'P 1'
#
loop_
_entity.id
_entity.type
_entity.pdbx_description
1 polymer ?
#
loop_
_entity_poly.entity_id
_entity_poly.type
_entity_poly.pdbx_seq_one_letter_code
_entity_poly.pdbx_strand_id
1 'polypeptide(L)'
;MASRLVGAVLIGRDRAAVAEALSRHAPDVPVVQVVAGEDTGMPATVEVPVACVLDVAKDDKAGETVGAAVMTAAVAAARRMAQPGDTVLLAPAGASFDQFTGYADRGEAFATAVRAVIR
;
A
#
# COMPACT_ATOMS: atom_id res chain seq x y z
N MET A 1 -6.34 -11.19 23.66
CA MET A 1 -6.66 -11.53 22.26
C MET A 1 -5.56 -10.92 21.42
N ALA A 2 -4.71 -11.74 20.78
CA ALA A 2 -3.72 -11.23 19.86
C ALA A 2 -4.45 -10.70 18.62
N SER A 3 -4.07 -9.52 18.11
CA SER A 3 -4.65 -9.00 16.88
C SER A 3 -4.35 -9.98 15.74
N ARG A 4 -5.38 -10.33 14.97
CA ARG A 4 -5.21 -11.20 13.80
C ARG A 4 -4.73 -10.33 12.64
N LEU A 5 -3.67 -10.75 11.97
CA LEU A 5 -3.30 -10.16 10.69
C LEU A 5 -4.38 -10.52 9.66
N VAL A 6 -5.10 -9.53 9.15
CA VAL A 6 -6.22 -9.72 8.21
C VAL A 6 -5.89 -9.29 6.78
N GLY A 7 -4.69 -8.75 6.56
CA GLY A 7 -4.28 -8.34 5.22
C GLY A 7 -2.94 -7.61 5.19
N ALA A 8 -2.42 -7.46 3.98
CA ALA A 8 -1.24 -6.64 3.69
C ALA A 8 -1.53 -5.65 2.55
N VAL A 9 -1.05 -4.43 2.70
CA VAL A 9 -1.04 -3.40 1.65
C VAL A 9 0.41 -3.12 1.29
N LEU A 10 0.73 -3.33 0.01
CA LEU A 10 2.09 -3.20 -0.53
C LEU A 10 2.20 -1.95 -1.38
N ILE A 11 3.27 -1.20 -1.16
CA ILE A 11 3.65 -0.01 -1.92
C ILE A 11 5.14 -0.07 -2.28
N GLY A 12 5.52 0.72 -3.28
CA GLY A 12 6.91 0.83 -3.75
C GLY A 12 7.33 -0.24 -4.75
N ARG A 13 8.61 -0.20 -5.10
CA ARG A 13 9.21 -0.98 -6.20
C ARG A 13 9.24 -2.49 -5.94
N ASP A 14 9.63 -2.94 -4.75
CA ASP A 14 9.82 -4.38 -4.48
C ASP A 14 8.53 -5.09 -4.05
N ARG A 15 7.36 -4.48 -4.28
CA ARG A 15 6.05 -5.03 -3.90
C ARG A 15 5.83 -6.45 -4.43
N ALA A 16 6.36 -6.77 -5.60
CA ALA A 16 6.26 -8.09 -6.21
C ALA A 16 7.02 -9.15 -5.38
N ALA A 17 8.21 -8.84 -4.89
CA ALA A 17 9.00 -9.75 -4.05
C ALA A 17 8.30 -10.00 -2.71
N VAL A 18 7.70 -8.96 -2.12
CA VAL A 18 6.93 -9.11 -0.87
C VAL A 18 5.64 -9.90 -1.10
N ALA A 19 4.93 -9.67 -2.21
CA ALA A 19 3.74 -10.43 -2.58
C ALA A 19 4.06 -11.92 -2.80
N GLU A 20 5.19 -12.22 -3.43
CA GLU A 20 5.67 -13.58 -3.63
C GLU A 20 6.05 -14.25 -2.29
N ALA A 21 6.72 -13.53 -1.39
CA ALA A 21 7.00 -14.06 -0.06
C ALA A 21 5.71 -14.36 0.72
N LEU A 22 4.71 -13.47 0.65
CA LEU A 22 3.42 -13.66 1.30
C LEU A 22 2.65 -14.83 0.69
N SER A 23 2.65 -15.01 -0.63
CA SER A 23 1.96 -16.15 -1.25
C SER A 23 2.57 -17.50 -0.83
N ARG A 24 3.90 -17.56 -0.65
CA ARG A 24 4.59 -18.77 -0.18
C ARG A 24 4.37 -19.06 1.31
N HIS A 25 4.36 -18.04 2.16
CA HIS A 25 4.43 -18.21 3.62
C HIS A 25 3.11 -17.92 4.35
N ALA A 26 2.21 -17.16 3.74
CA ALA A 26 0.95 -16.71 4.32
C ALA A 26 -0.15 -16.60 3.23
N PRO A 27 -0.50 -17.69 2.53
CA PRO A 27 -1.45 -17.67 1.41
C PRO A 27 -2.86 -17.20 1.81
N ASP A 28 -3.23 -17.33 3.08
CA ASP A 28 -4.53 -16.88 3.60
C ASP A 28 -4.59 -15.37 3.87
N VAL A 29 -3.47 -14.65 3.76
CA VAL A 29 -3.41 -13.20 3.97
C VAL A 29 -3.71 -12.49 2.66
N PRO A 30 -4.85 -11.77 2.54
CA PRO A 30 -5.15 -11.00 1.34
C PRO A 30 -4.14 -9.87 1.12
N VAL A 31 -3.72 -9.65 -0.13
CA VAL A 31 -2.72 -8.65 -0.50
C VAL A 31 -3.30 -7.63 -1.48
N VAL A 32 -3.18 -6.35 -1.15
CA VAL A 32 -3.51 -5.22 -2.03
C VAL A 32 -2.23 -4.51 -2.44
N GLN A 33 -2.07 -4.20 -3.73
CA GLN A 33 -0.93 -3.45 -4.24
C GLN A 33 -1.39 -2.07 -4.73
N VAL A 34 -0.76 -1.01 -4.25
CA VAL A 34 -1.04 0.37 -4.71
C VAL A 34 0.09 0.82 -5.62
N VAL A 35 -0.27 1.27 -6.83
CA VAL A 35 0.67 1.58 -7.91
C VAL A 35 0.46 3.02 -8.38
N ALA A 36 1.55 3.75 -8.59
CA ALA A 36 1.47 5.11 -9.11
C ALA A 36 2.11 5.18 -10.51
N GLY A 37 1.38 5.75 -11.46
CA GLY A 37 1.80 6.27 -12.77
C GLY A 37 2.88 5.53 -13.58
N GLU A 38 4.14 5.57 -13.14
CA GLU A 38 5.31 5.12 -13.90
C GLU A 38 5.62 3.62 -13.72
N ASP A 39 4.99 2.98 -12.73
CA ASP A 39 5.18 1.55 -12.41
C ASP A 39 4.22 0.61 -13.17
N THR A 40 3.37 1.15 -14.05
CA THR A 40 2.36 0.40 -14.84
C THR A 40 3.01 -0.48 -15.94
N GLY A 41 4.32 -0.37 -16.15
CA GLY A 41 5.05 -1.00 -17.27
C GLY A 41 5.64 -2.39 -17.04
N MET A 42 5.53 -2.99 -15.84
CA MET A 42 5.89 -4.40 -15.65
C MET A 42 4.62 -5.23 -15.40
N PRO A 43 4.22 -6.13 -16.33
CA PRO A 43 3.18 -7.09 -16.02
C PRO A 43 3.66 -7.93 -14.84
N ALA A 44 2.79 -8.14 -13.86
CA ALA A 44 2.98 -9.15 -12.83
C ALA A 44 3.13 -10.51 -13.52
N THR A 45 4.35 -10.88 -13.88
CA THR A 45 4.69 -12.25 -14.23
C THR A 45 4.50 -13.07 -12.98
N VAL A 46 3.65 -14.09 -13.10
CA VAL A 46 3.18 -15.04 -12.08
C VAL A 46 1.81 -14.65 -11.52
N GLU A 47 0.84 -15.52 -11.80
CA GLU A 47 -0.53 -15.54 -11.28
C GLU A 47 -0.51 -15.66 -9.74
N VAL A 48 -0.23 -14.56 -9.05
CA VAL A 48 -0.63 -14.37 -7.65
C VAL A 48 -1.96 -13.63 -7.66
N PRO A 49 -2.93 -13.97 -6.78
CA PRO A 49 -4.23 -13.31 -6.78
C PRO A 49 -4.04 -11.86 -6.31
N VAL A 50 -3.81 -10.96 -7.26
CA VAL A 50 -3.76 -9.52 -7.02
C VAL A 50 -5.19 -9.08 -6.73
N ALA A 51 -5.49 -8.78 -5.47
CA ALA A 51 -6.87 -8.46 -5.06
C ALA A 51 -7.35 -7.09 -5.57
N CYS A 52 -6.44 -6.14 -5.83
CA CYS A 52 -6.75 -4.86 -6.46
C CYS A 52 -5.44 -4.12 -6.80
N VAL A 53 -5.36 -3.52 -8.00
CA VAL A 53 -4.39 -2.48 -8.34
C VAL A 53 -5.12 -1.15 -8.33
N LEU A 54 -4.64 -0.19 -7.55
CA LEU A 54 -5.15 1.18 -7.58
C LEU A 54 -4.17 2.03 -8.37
N ASP A 55 -4.59 2.48 -9.56
CA ASP A 55 -3.85 3.45 -10.36
C ASP A 55 -4.07 4.84 -9.79
N VAL A 56 -3.05 5.40 -9.16
CA VAL A 56 -3.05 6.79 -8.73
C VAL A 56 -2.69 7.64 -9.95
N ALA A 57 -3.72 8.19 -10.61
CA ALA A 57 -3.52 9.20 -11.64
C ALA A 57 -2.80 10.41 -11.03
N LYS A 58 -1.84 10.99 -11.76
CA LYS A 58 -1.31 12.33 -11.45
C LYS A 58 -2.43 13.33 -11.70
N ASP A 59 -3.41 13.41 -10.80
CA ASP A 59 -4.36 14.52 -10.83
C ASP A 59 -3.54 15.76 -10.47
N ASP A 60 -3.47 16.72 -11.40
CA ASP A 60 -2.84 18.04 -11.25
C ASP A 60 -3.58 18.92 -10.21
N LYS A 61 -4.03 18.34 -9.08
CA LYS A 61 -4.45 19.10 -7.92
C LYS A 61 -3.20 19.73 -7.31
N ALA A 62 -3.03 21.03 -7.58
CA ALA A 62 -1.93 21.85 -7.10
C ALA A 62 -1.57 21.55 -5.63
N GLY A 63 -0.51 20.77 -5.42
CA GLY A 63 0.11 20.52 -4.11
C GLY A 63 0.06 19.09 -3.58
N GLU A 64 -0.65 18.14 -4.19
CA GLU A 64 -0.65 16.75 -3.72
C GLU A 64 0.53 15.96 -4.31
N THR A 65 1.40 15.43 -3.45
CA THR A 65 2.55 14.62 -3.90
C THR A 65 2.09 13.21 -4.27
N VAL A 66 2.84 12.54 -5.16
CA VAL A 66 2.61 11.13 -5.50
C VAL A 66 2.57 10.26 -4.24
N GLY A 67 3.47 10.50 -3.28
CA GLY A 67 3.50 9.80 -1.99
C GLY A 67 2.24 10.00 -1.15
N ALA A 68 1.71 11.22 -1.08
CA ALA A 68 0.47 11.50 -0.36
C ALA A 68 -0.72 10.77 -0.97
N ALA A 69 -0.84 10.76 -2.29
CA ALA A 69 -1.90 10.07 -3.00
C ALA A 69 -1.79 8.54 -2.87
N VAL A 70 -0.59 7.97 -2.99
CA VAL A 70 -0.31 6.54 -2.74
C VAL A 70 -0.67 6.16 -1.31
N MET A 71 -0.28 6.97 -0.33
CA MET A 71 -0.56 6.67 1.08
C MET A 71 -2.04 6.77 1.41
N THR A 72 -2.74 7.74 0.83
CA THR A 72 -4.20 7.87 0.94
C THR A 72 -4.89 6.62 0.39
N ALA A 73 -4.50 6.15 -0.80
CA ALA A 73 -5.02 4.92 -1.38
C ALA A 73 -4.71 3.68 -0.52
N ALA A 74 -3.49 3.59 0.03
CA ALA A 74 -3.07 2.49 0.89
C ALA A 74 -3.88 2.41 2.19
N VAL A 75 -4.07 3.53 2.87
CA VAL A 75 -4.87 3.60 4.11
C VAL A 75 -6.35 3.33 3.82
N ALA A 76 -6.89 3.84 2.70
CA ALA A 76 -8.25 3.54 2.29
C ALA A 76 -8.46 2.04 2.01
N ALA A 77 -7.49 1.37 1.39
CA ALA A 77 -7.51 -0.07 1.19
C ALA A 77 -7.47 -0.82 2.53
N ALA A 78 -6.55 -0.46 3.44
CA ALA A 78 -6.46 -1.08 4.75
C ALA A 78 -7.76 -0.96 5.55
N ARG A 79 -8.41 0.21 5.52
CA ARG A 79 -9.69 0.43 6.20
C ARG A 79 -10.83 -0.44 5.68
N ARG A 80 -10.83 -0.80 4.39
CA ARG A 80 -11.83 -1.71 3.82
C ARG A 80 -11.65 -3.16 4.29
N MET A 81 -10.45 -3.52 4.72
CA MET A 81 -10.10 -4.88 5.15
C MET A 81 -10.29 -5.10 6.66
N ALA A 82 -10.06 -4.06 7.46
CA ALA A 82 -9.99 -4.18 8.93
C ALA A 82 -11.34 -3.98 9.61
N GLN A 83 -11.59 -4.77 10.67
CA GLN A 83 -12.57 -4.51 11.72
C GLN A 83 -11.87 -4.05 13.02
N PRO A 84 -12.60 -3.50 14.01
CA PRO A 84 -12.03 -3.18 15.31
C PRO A 84 -11.34 -4.41 15.95
N GLY A 85 -10.05 -4.29 16.26
CA GLY A 85 -9.23 -5.37 16.81
C GLY A 85 -8.34 -6.10 15.80
N ASP A 86 -8.51 -5.84 14.51
CA ASP A 86 -7.67 -6.41 13.45
C ASP A 86 -6.37 -5.64 13.24
N THR A 87 -5.42 -6.28 12.56
CA THR A 87 -4.20 -5.63 12.06
C THR A 87 -4.07 -5.81 10.56
N VAL A 88 -3.81 -4.72 9.85
CA VAL A 88 -3.40 -4.73 8.43
C VAL A 88 -1.96 -4.27 8.35
N LEU A 89 -1.11 -5.05 7.71
CA LEU A 89 0.31 -4.74 7.53
C LEU A 89 0.48 -3.77 6.36
N LEU A 90 1.06 -2.60 6.62
CA LEU A 90 1.61 -1.75 5.57
C LEU A 90 3.07 -2.15 5.34
N ALA A 91 3.39 -2.70 4.16
CA ALA A 91 4.73 -3.14 3.82
C ALA A 91 5.32 -2.27 2.69
N PRO A 92 6.10 -1.23 3.02
CA PRO A 92 6.84 -0.46 2.03
C PRO A 92 8.05 -1.28 1.57
N ALA A 93 7.98 -1.78 0.35
CA ALA A 93 8.93 -2.76 -0.18
C ALA A 93 10.20 -2.10 -0.74
N GLY A 94 11.00 -1.49 0.14
CA GLY A 94 12.35 -1.01 -0.21
C GLY A 94 12.40 0.33 -0.95
N ALA A 95 13.28 1.22 -0.46
CA ALA A 95 13.59 2.57 -0.95
C ALA A 95 12.40 3.49 -1.24
N SER A 96 12.00 4.26 -0.22
CA SER A 96 11.06 5.40 -0.33
C SER A 96 11.35 6.43 -1.42
N PHE A 97 12.51 6.40 -2.08
CA PHE A 97 13.01 7.50 -2.89
C PHE A 97 12.25 7.72 -4.21
N ASP A 98 11.42 6.77 -4.64
CA ASP A 98 10.55 6.89 -5.82
C ASP A 98 9.25 7.65 -5.52
N GLN A 99 8.68 7.49 -4.32
CA GLN A 99 7.36 8.01 -3.95
C GLN A 99 7.39 9.07 -2.84
N PHE A 100 8.45 9.12 -2.03
CA PHE A 100 8.60 9.98 -0.86
C PHE A 100 9.98 10.62 -0.81
N THR A 101 10.07 11.83 -0.26
CA THR A 101 11.35 12.53 -0.09
C THR A 101 12.23 11.93 1.02
N GLY A 102 11.63 11.14 1.90
CA GLY A 102 12.33 10.42 2.97
C GLY A 102 11.39 9.73 3.96
N TYR A 103 11.96 9.17 5.02
CA TYR A 103 11.21 8.46 6.07
C TYR A 103 10.20 9.35 6.80
N ALA A 104 10.57 10.62 7.06
CA ALA A 104 9.71 11.58 7.74
C ALA A 104 8.46 11.92 6.90
N ASP A 105 8.66 12.21 5.61
CA ASP A 105 7.60 12.50 4.64
C ASP A 105 6.62 11.32 4.50
N ARG A 106 7.13 10.09 4.42
CA ARG A 106 6.29 8.88 4.41
C ARG A 106 5.48 8.72 5.70
N GLY A 107 6.10 9.00 6.85
CA GLY A 107 5.43 8.95 8.15
C GLY A 107 4.32 10.00 8.28
N GLU A 108 4.57 11.21 7.80
CA GLU A 108 3.59 12.30 7.82
C GLU A 108 2.43 12.03 6.86
N ALA A 109 2.71 11.52 5.66
CA ALA A 109 1.69 11.07 4.72
C ALA A 109 0.81 9.97 5.35
N PHE A 110 1.41 9.02 6.06
CA PHE A 110 0.66 7.95 6.75
C PHE A 110 -0.22 8.53 7.86
N ALA A 111 0.35 9.35 8.75
CA ALA A 111 -0.40 9.97 9.84
C ALA A 111 -1.56 10.83 9.31
N THR A 112 -1.33 11.61 8.26
CA THR A 112 -2.35 12.44 7.61
C THR A 112 -3.47 11.59 7.02
N ALA A 113 -3.15 10.57 6.23
CA ALA A 113 -4.13 9.67 5.62
C ALA A 113 -4.96 8.91 6.68
N VAL A 114 -4.32 8.45 7.76
CA VAL A 114 -5.00 7.79 8.89
C VAL A 114 -5.97 8.74 9.59
N ARG A 115 -5.55 9.97 9.90
CA ARG A 115 -6.44 10.98 10.51
C ARG A 115 -7.64 11.31 9.62
N ALA A 116 -7.46 11.29 8.31
CA ALA A 116 -8.55 11.57 7.36
C ALA A 116 -9.66 10.50 7.37
N VAL A 117 -9.33 9.25 7.71
CA VAL A 117 -10.30 8.13 7.65
C VAL A 117 -10.89 7.72 9.00
N ILE A 118 -10.34 8.20 10.13
CA ILE A 118 -10.84 7.90 11.48
C ILE A 118 -11.93 8.92 11.92
N ARG A 119 -12.19 9.96 11.13
CA ARG A 119 -13.29 10.89 11.39
C ARG A 119 -14.67 10.26 11.27
#